data_AF-A0A0B1XQ89-F1
#
_entry.id   AF-A0A0B1XQ89-F1
#
_cell.length_a   1.000
_cell.length_b   1.000
_cell.length_c   1.000
_cell.angle_alpha   90.00
_cell.angle_beta   90.00
_cell.angle_gamma   90.00
#
_symmetry.space_group_name_H-M   'P 1'
#
loop_
_entity.id
_entity.type
_entity.pdbx_description
1 polymer ?
#
loop_
_entity_poly.entity_id
_entity_poly.type
_entity_poly.pdbx_seq_one_letter_code
_entity_poly.pdbx_strand_id
1 'polypeptide(L)'
;QIPGHNHAINATSADASTVTPGPGVLLATVPDAQGFYDAGTANPPTKAAMAPQTIGLTGGSQAHPNQMPTTSINYIIATAGVYPSRG
;
A
#
# COMPACT_ATOMS: atom_id res chain seq x y z
N GLN A 1 11.09 7.20 -3.56
CA GLN A 1 10.41 5.93 -3.90
C GLN A 1 9.50 5.56 -2.74
N ILE A 2 8.47 4.73 -2.97
CA ILE A 2 7.63 4.19 -1.89
C ILE A 2 8.19 2.84 -1.38
N PRO A 3 7.91 2.48 -0.11
CA PRO A 3 8.22 1.16 0.41
C PRO A 3 7.65 0.05 -0.49
N GLY A 4 8.33 -1.10 -0.51
CA GLY A 4 7.78 -2.30 -1.13
C GLY A 4 6.42 -2.62 -0.49
N HIS A 5 5.36 -2.62 -1.30
CA HIS A 5 4.01 -2.93 -0.86
C HIS A 5 3.32 -3.87 -1.85
N ASN A 6 2.42 -4.68 -1.32
CA ASN A 6 1.50 -5.50 -2.08
C ASN A 6 0.09 -5.31 -1.51
N HIS A 7 -0.91 -5.77 -2.25
CA HIS A 7 -2.28 -5.83 -1.78
C HIS A 7 -2.62 -7.30 -1.51
N ALA A 8 -2.42 -7.75 -0.27
CA ALA A 8 -2.82 -9.08 0.14
C ALA A 8 -4.35 -9.15 0.30
N ILE A 9 -4.97 -10.19 -0.26
CA ILE A 9 -6.39 -10.49 -0.05
C ILE A 9 -6.45 -11.68 0.89
N ASN A 10 -7.21 -11.53 1.98
CA ASN A 10 -7.40 -12.58 2.97
C ASN A 10 -8.81 -13.17 2.84
N ALA A 11 -8.89 -14.49 2.71
CA ALA A 11 -10.13 -15.25 2.67
C ALA A 11 -9.96 -16.56 3.44
N THR A 12 -11.06 -17.13 3.90
CA THR A 12 -11.12 -18.45 4.54
C THR A 12 -11.94 -19.42 3.69
N SER A 13 -11.62 -20.70 3.77
CA SER A 13 -12.42 -21.77 3.18
C SER A 13 -13.57 -22.24 4.09
N ALA A 14 -13.65 -21.73 5.33
CA ALA A 14 -14.76 -22.00 6.23
C ALA A 14 -16.07 -21.40 5.71
N ASP A 15 -17.19 -21.98 6.13
CA ASP A 15 -18.52 -21.48 5.83
C ASP A 15 -18.77 -20.10 6.46
N ALA A 16 -19.38 -19.21 5.68
CA ALA A 16 -19.73 -17.86 6.12
C ALA A 16 -20.75 -17.91 7.26
N SER A 17 -20.45 -17.22 8.36
CA SER A 17 -21.34 -17.11 9.53
C SER A 17 -22.28 -15.90 9.47
N THR A 18 -22.04 -14.96 8.56
CA THR A 18 -22.82 -13.74 8.37
C THR A 18 -22.74 -13.26 6.92
N VAL A 19 -23.82 -12.64 6.44
CA VAL A 19 -23.90 -11.98 5.13
C VAL A 19 -23.64 -10.47 5.20
N THR A 20 -23.50 -9.92 6.40
CA THR A 20 -23.29 -8.48 6.62
C THR A 20 -21.80 -8.15 6.70
N PRO A 21 -21.27 -7.29 5.82
CA PRO A 21 -19.89 -6.80 5.93
C PRO A 21 -19.68 -6.00 7.22
N GLY A 22 -18.51 -6.16 7.85
CA GLY A 22 -18.19 -5.45 9.08
C GLY A 22 -16.73 -5.62 9.52
N PRO A 23 -16.32 -4.95 10.61
CA PRO A 23 -15.02 -5.18 11.20
C PRO A 23 -14.93 -6.62 11.75
N GLY A 24 -13.79 -7.29 11.53
CA GLY A 24 -13.52 -8.63 12.08
C GLY A 24 -14.12 -9.81 11.30
N VAL A 25 -14.74 -9.58 10.15
CA VAL A 25 -15.16 -10.65 9.24
C VAL A 25 -14.23 -10.75 8.02
N LEU A 26 -14.12 -11.94 7.44
CA LEU A 26 -13.32 -12.24 6.25
C LEU A 26 -14.22 -12.75 5.14
N LEU A 27 -13.74 -12.69 3.89
CA LEU A 27 -14.37 -13.41 2.79
C LEU A 27 -14.32 -14.91 3.09
N ALA A 28 -15.45 -15.59 2.92
CA ALA A 28 -15.65 -16.98 3.33
C ALA A 28 -16.44 -17.75 2.26
N THR A 29 -16.49 -19.07 2.37
CA THR A 29 -17.29 -19.93 1.49
C THR A 29 -18.77 -19.67 1.77
N VAL A 30 -19.59 -19.46 0.74
CA VAL A 30 -21.05 -19.34 0.94
C VAL A 30 -21.64 -20.74 1.08
N PRO A 31 -22.35 -21.06 2.20
CA PRO A 31 -22.86 -22.41 2.45
C PRO A 31 -23.98 -22.83 1.49
N ASP A 32 -24.76 -21.86 1.00
CA ASP A 32 -25.81 -22.06 0.01
C ASP A 32 -25.42 -21.45 -1.34
N ALA A 33 -25.26 -22.32 -2.35
CA ALA A 33 -24.96 -21.95 -3.72
C ALA A 33 -25.96 -20.91 -4.29
N GLN A 34 -27.22 -20.88 -3.82
CA GLN A 34 -28.23 -19.91 -4.29
C GLN A 34 -28.09 -18.50 -3.68
N GLY A 35 -27.15 -18.29 -2.74
CA GLY A 35 -26.94 -17.01 -2.05
C GLY A 35 -26.11 -15.96 -2.81
N PHE A 36 -25.64 -16.26 -4.03
CA PHE A 36 -24.90 -15.32 -4.87
C PHE A 36 -25.79 -14.70 -5.96
N TYR A 37 -25.40 -13.51 -6.46
CA TYR A 37 -25.95 -12.93 -7.71
C TYR A 37 -25.59 -13.73 -8.98
N ASP A 38 -25.09 -14.96 -8.82
CA ASP A 38 -24.61 -15.87 -9.85
C ASP A 38 -25.00 -17.29 -9.44
N ALA A 39 -25.09 -18.22 -10.39
CA ALA A 39 -25.76 -19.53 -10.27
C ALA A 39 -25.15 -20.51 -9.23
N GLY A 40 -24.28 -20.05 -8.34
CA GLY A 40 -23.71 -20.86 -7.27
C GLY A 40 -22.76 -21.94 -7.74
N THR A 41 -22.47 -21.99 -9.03
CA THR A 41 -21.43 -22.85 -9.58
C THR A 41 -20.09 -22.35 -9.05
N ALA A 42 -19.34 -23.23 -8.37
CA ALA A 42 -17.93 -22.95 -8.09
C ALA A 42 -17.22 -22.72 -9.43
N ASN A 43 -16.58 -21.57 -9.62
CA ASN A 43 -15.96 -21.13 -10.88
C ASN A 43 -16.90 -21.20 -12.11
N PRO A 44 -17.95 -20.37 -12.18
CA PRO A 44 -18.76 -20.20 -13.38
C PRO A 44 -17.85 -19.81 -14.56
N PRO A 45 -18.03 -20.40 -15.76
CA PRO A 45 -17.16 -20.16 -16.91
C PRO A 45 -17.17 -18.70 -17.41
N THR A 46 -18.10 -17.89 -16.93
CA THR A 46 -18.26 -16.46 -17.24
C THR A 46 -17.65 -15.52 -16.20
N LYS A 47 -17.11 -16.03 -15.08
CA LYS A 47 -16.40 -15.17 -14.12
C LYS A 47 -15.08 -14.73 -14.72
N ALA A 48 -14.88 -13.41 -14.78
CA ALA A 48 -13.58 -12.85 -15.10
C ALA A 48 -12.60 -13.19 -13.96
N ALA A 49 -11.44 -13.75 -14.31
CA ALA A 49 -10.35 -13.89 -13.35
C ALA A 49 -9.97 -12.50 -12.83
N MET A 50 -9.67 -12.40 -11.53
CA MET A 50 -9.12 -11.16 -10.97
C MET A 50 -7.82 -10.81 -11.72
N ALA A 51 -7.69 -9.54 -12.13
CA ALA A 51 -6.48 -9.06 -12.77
C ALA A 51 -5.26 -9.29 -11.84
N PRO A 52 -4.21 -10.00 -12.27
CA PRO A 52 -3.04 -10.27 -11.42
C PRO A 52 -2.35 -9.00 -10.88
N GLN A 53 -2.45 -7.90 -11.62
CA GLN A 53 -1.92 -6.59 -11.23
C GLN A 53 -2.58 -6.04 -9.96
N THR A 54 -3.78 -6.50 -9.60
CA THR A 54 -4.51 -6.05 -8.41
C THR A 54 -3.78 -6.43 -7.11
N ILE A 55 -2.98 -7.50 -7.11
CA ILE A 55 -2.24 -7.99 -5.92
C ILE A 55 -0.72 -8.00 -6.14
N GLY A 56 -0.25 -7.35 -7.20
CA GLY A 56 1.17 -7.30 -7.54
C GLY A 56 2.01 -6.57 -6.49
N LEU A 57 3.29 -6.91 -6.43
CA LEU A 57 4.28 -6.17 -5.64
C LEU A 57 4.69 -4.90 -6.41
N THR A 58 4.75 -3.78 -5.71
CA THR A 58 5.18 -2.49 -6.26
C THR A 58 5.99 -1.70 -5.23
N GLY A 59 6.78 -0.74 -5.70
CA GLY A 59 7.85 -0.13 -4.92
C GLY A 59 9.06 -1.05 -4.81
N GLY A 60 10.04 -0.62 -4.03
CA GLY A 60 11.29 -1.38 -3.86
C GLY A 60 12.22 -0.80 -2.81
N SER A 61 11.73 0.18 -2.02
CA SER A 61 12.49 0.85 -0.97
C SER A 61 13.87 1.36 -1.42
N GLN A 62 14.03 1.68 -2.71
CA GLN A 62 15.26 2.26 -3.24
C GLN A 62 15.45 3.65 -2.68
N ALA A 63 16.72 4.00 -2.43
CA ALA A 63 17.10 5.33 -2.02
C ALA A 63 16.56 6.37 -3.01
N HIS A 64 16.06 7.48 -2.47
CA HIS A 64 15.67 8.64 -3.26
C HIS A 64 16.33 9.89 -2.69
N PRO A 65 16.62 10.89 -3.52
CA PRO A 65 17.00 12.19 -3.03
C PRO A 65 15.95 12.69 -2.02
N ASN A 66 16.40 12.99 -0.81
CA ASN A 66 15.59 13.63 0.24
C ASN A 66 16.04 15.08 0.49
N GLN A 67 16.68 15.67 -0.52
CA GLN A 67 17.17 17.03 -0.47
C GLN A 67 16.21 17.91 -1.26
N MET A 68 15.68 18.94 -0.61
CA MET A 68 14.96 20.01 -1.30
C MET A 68 15.88 20.74 -2.28
N PRO A 69 15.35 21.54 -3.23
CA PRO A 69 16.20 22.43 -4.01
C PRO A 69 17.06 23.31 -3.08
N THR A 70 18.38 23.26 -3.24
CA THR A 70 19.33 23.97 -2.38
C THR A 70 20.32 24.79 -3.18
N THR A 71 20.79 25.88 -2.58
CA THR A 71 21.93 26.68 -3.07
C THR A 71 23.05 26.63 -2.03
N SER A 72 24.27 26.31 -2.47
CA SER A 72 25.44 26.27 -1.59
C SER A 72 25.94 27.67 -1.27
N ILE A 73 26.20 27.93 0.01
CA ILE A 73 26.81 29.18 0.49
C ILE A 73 27.94 28.88 1.49
N ASN A 74 28.88 29.81 1.62
CA ASN A 74 29.94 29.72 2.62
C ASN A 74 29.41 30.23 3.97
N TYR A 75 29.50 29.41 5.01
CA TYR A 75 29.23 29.83 6.39
C TYR A 75 30.55 30.23 7.07
N ILE A 76 30.60 31.44 7.61
CA ILE A 76 31.76 31.99 8.33
C ILE A 76 31.32 32.39 9.72
N ILE A 77 32.06 31.97 10.74
CA ILE A 77 31.84 32.38 12.14
C ILE A 77 33.14 33.00 12.68
N ALA A 78 33.01 34.18 13.30
CA ALA A 78 34.11 34.81 14.00
C ALA A 78 34.13 34.34 15.46
N THR A 79 35.12 33.52 15.83
CA THR A 79 35.23 32.94 17.18
C THR A 79 35.81 33.92 18.22
N ALA A 80 36.41 35.04 17.77
CA ALA A 80 36.89 36.13 18.62
C ALA A 80 36.82 37.48 17.88
N GLY A 81 35.78 38.27 18.17
CA GLY A 81 35.59 39.63 17.63
C GLY A 81 35.45 39.72 16.10
N VAL A 82 35.11 40.90 15.59
CA VAL A 82 35.11 41.16 14.14
C VAL A 82 36.55 41.47 13.73
N TYR A 83 37.20 40.60 12.94
CA TYR A 83 38.54 40.86 12.41
C TYR A 83 38.57 40.87 10.88
N PRO A 84 39.14 41.91 10.24
CA PRO A 84 39.53 43.18 10.85
C PRO A 84 38.29 44.03 11.17
N SER A 85 38.32 44.79 12.27
CA SER A 85 37.28 45.78 12.57
C SER A 85 37.29 46.83 11.46
N ARG A 86 36.25 46.84 10.63
CA ARG A 86 36.06 47.90 9.63
C ARG A 86 35.48 49.11 10.35
N GLY A 87 36.30 50.13 10.55
CA GLY A 87 35.86 51.48 10.88
C GLY A 87 35.17 52.14 9.69
#